data_AF-A0A5B1L5K2-F1
#
_entry.id   AF-A0A5B1L5K2-F1
#
_cell.length_a   1.000
_cell.length_b   1.000
_cell.length_c   1.000
_cell.angle_alpha   90.00
_cell.angle_beta   90.00
_cell.angle_gamma   90.00
#
_symmetry.space_group_name_H-M   'P 1'
#
loop_
_entity.id
_entity.type
_entity.pdbx_description
1 polymer ?
#
loop_
_entity_poly.entity_id
_entity_poly.type
_entity_poly.pdbx_seq_one_letter_code
_entity_poly.pdbx_strand_id
1 'polypeptide(L)'
;MKPVSVLRALALPGLVLAALVVPPAVPSAQAAAPLTPYVPPPFAADCTVHQFAEGEIPDLGALPDDPLCVEYAKRDITLSNGGAVKFLLAEPARFALAGTKCQYWQQDHWSVQLKPGQTPIIRWDGSYWWDLGTGQLGARLTDLRILGRPITIEEGAKYLAKISPALAAYFRQYGQGGDGGSVKLGVPLNPLCV
;
A
#
# COMPACT_ATOMS: atom_id res chain seq x y z
N MET A 1 25.43 60.52 -52.45
CA MET A 1 24.00 60.32 -52.13
C MET A 1 23.90 59.86 -50.68
N LYS A 2 23.09 60.54 -49.85
CA LYS A 2 22.62 60.08 -48.51
C LYS A 2 21.67 58.85 -48.68
N PRO A 3 21.25 58.06 -47.66
CA PRO A 3 21.32 58.28 -46.19
C PRO A 3 21.59 57.04 -45.26
N VAL A 4 21.88 57.31 -43.97
CA VAL A 4 21.28 56.73 -42.72
C VAL A 4 21.41 55.19 -42.49
N SER A 5 21.90 54.69 -41.34
CA SER A 5 21.18 54.78 -40.06
C SER A 5 22.03 54.50 -38.81
N VAL A 6 21.69 55.24 -37.76
CA VAL A 6 22.20 55.21 -36.38
C VAL A 6 21.22 54.44 -35.51
N LEU A 7 21.68 53.51 -34.68
CA LEU A 7 21.03 53.09 -33.44
C LEU A 7 22.11 52.57 -32.49
N ARG A 8 22.74 53.43 -31.66
CA ARG A 8 22.36 53.75 -30.27
C ARG A 8 21.94 52.52 -29.45
N ALA A 9 22.93 51.90 -28.80
CA ALA A 9 22.71 51.02 -27.66
C ALA A 9 22.17 51.83 -26.48
N LEU A 10 20.92 51.59 -26.11
CA LEU A 10 20.31 52.09 -24.89
C LEU A 10 20.75 51.19 -23.72
N ALA A 11 21.60 51.73 -22.84
CA ALA A 11 21.81 51.20 -21.51
C ALA A 11 20.55 51.50 -20.66
N LEU A 12 19.87 50.45 -20.20
CA LEU A 12 18.80 50.55 -19.20
C LEU A 12 19.37 50.18 -17.82
N PRO A 13 19.03 50.92 -16.75
CA PRO A 13 19.54 50.68 -15.41
C PRO A 13 18.87 49.42 -14.82
N GLY A 14 19.69 48.49 -14.34
CA GLY A 14 19.24 47.27 -13.66
C GLY A 14 18.58 47.60 -12.32
N LEU A 15 17.26 47.39 -12.26
CA LEU A 15 16.50 47.37 -11.02
C LEU A 15 16.92 46.13 -10.21
N VAL A 16 17.56 46.32 -9.06
CA VAL A 16 17.83 45.23 -8.12
C VAL A 16 16.53 44.87 -7.42
N LEU A 17 15.88 43.80 -7.88
CA LEU A 17 14.74 43.21 -7.20
C LEU A 17 15.27 42.40 -6.00
N ALA A 18 15.15 42.94 -4.79
CA ALA A 18 15.40 42.20 -3.56
C ALA A 18 14.33 41.11 -3.43
N ALA A 19 14.69 39.87 -3.79
CA ALA A 19 13.86 38.71 -3.56
C ALA A 19 13.79 38.44 -2.05
N LEU A 20 12.63 38.69 -1.44
CA LEU A 20 12.29 38.17 -0.13
C LEU A 20 12.27 36.64 -0.21
N VAL A 21 13.33 36.00 0.27
CA VAL A 21 13.36 34.55 0.50
C VAL A 21 12.42 34.27 1.66
N VAL A 22 11.16 33.94 1.34
CA VAL A 22 10.26 33.31 2.31
C VAL A 22 10.81 31.90 2.52
N PRO A 23 11.26 31.52 3.73
CA PRO A 23 11.63 30.14 3.98
C PRO A 23 10.41 29.25 3.74
N PRO A 24 10.56 28.09 3.07
CA PRO A 24 9.45 27.16 2.94
C PRO A 24 8.96 26.82 4.34
N ALA A 25 7.68 27.07 4.61
CA ALA A 25 7.05 26.62 5.84
C ALA A 25 7.23 25.11 5.92
N VAL A 26 7.99 24.65 6.91
CA VAL A 26 8.06 23.22 7.23
C VAL A 26 6.64 22.84 7.65
N PRO A 27 5.94 21.94 6.93
CA PRO A 27 4.62 21.50 7.36
C PRO A 27 4.75 20.98 8.78
N SER A 28 4.01 21.58 9.70
CA SER A 28 3.89 21.10 11.07
C SER A 28 3.43 19.65 10.97
N ALA A 29 4.13 18.72 11.64
CA ALA A 29 3.72 17.33 11.68
C ALA A 29 2.29 17.26 12.22
N GLN A 30 1.30 17.13 11.34
CA GLN A 30 -0.04 16.73 11.75
C GLN A 30 0.14 15.42 12.51
N ALA A 31 -0.43 15.33 13.71
CA ALA A 31 -0.49 14.08 14.44
C ALA A 31 -1.05 13.03 13.48
N ALA A 32 -0.26 11.98 13.22
CA ALA A 32 -0.70 10.87 12.39
C ALA A 32 -2.02 10.37 12.97
N ALA A 33 -3.02 10.15 12.12
CA ALA A 33 -4.29 9.63 12.58
C ALA A 33 -4.05 8.35 13.39
N PRO A 34 -4.75 8.17 14.51
CA PRO A 34 -4.49 7.05 15.40
C PRO A 34 -4.75 5.74 14.64
N LEU A 35 -3.77 4.84 14.70
CA LEU A 35 -3.96 3.47 14.28
C LEU A 35 -4.90 2.78 15.29
N THR A 36 -5.99 2.20 14.78
CA THR A 36 -7.04 1.52 15.54
C THR A 36 -7.06 0.03 15.22
N PRO A 37 -7.77 -0.81 16.00
CA PRO A 37 -7.97 -2.21 15.61
C PRO A 37 -8.59 -2.36 14.23
N TYR A 38 -8.23 -3.48 13.58
CA TYR A 38 -8.74 -3.77 12.25
C TYR A 38 -10.27 -3.82 12.26
N VAL A 39 -10.87 -3.11 11.30
CA VAL A 39 -12.27 -3.28 10.93
C VAL A 39 -12.35 -3.78 9.49
N PRO A 40 -13.29 -4.68 9.16
CA PRO A 40 -13.57 -5.04 7.77
C PRO A 40 -13.97 -3.81 6.93
N PRO A 41 -13.80 -3.84 5.60
CA PRO A 41 -14.18 -2.71 4.77
C PRO A 41 -15.68 -2.45 4.88
N PRO A 42 -16.11 -1.18 5.01
CA PRO A 42 -17.53 -0.85 5.16
C PRO A 42 -18.37 -1.23 3.94
N PHE A 43 -17.74 -1.31 2.77
CA PHE A 43 -18.35 -1.70 1.49
C PHE A 43 -18.33 -3.21 1.22
N ALA A 44 -17.88 -4.05 2.17
CA ALA A 44 -17.73 -5.49 1.94
C ALA A 44 -19.03 -6.20 1.52
N ALA A 45 -20.19 -5.71 1.98
CA ALA A 45 -21.48 -6.29 1.64
C ALA A 45 -21.93 -5.99 0.21
N ASP A 46 -21.38 -4.95 -0.41
CA ASP A 46 -21.80 -4.43 -1.71
C ASP A 46 -20.87 -4.88 -2.85
N CYS A 47 -19.85 -5.68 -2.56
CA CYS A 47 -18.86 -6.09 -3.55
C CYS A 47 -18.92 -7.57 -3.92
N THR A 48 -18.68 -7.86 -5.20
CA THR A 48 -18.49 -9.21 -5.71
C THR A 48 -17.01 -9.58 -5.60
N VAL A 49 -16.70 -10.75 -5.04
CA VAL A 49 -15.32 -11.22 -4.91
C VAL A 49 -14.88 -11.90 -6.21
N HIS A 50 -13.83 -11.35 -6.83
CA HIS A 50 -13.14 -11.95 -7.98
C HIS A 50 -11.98 -12.81 -7.50
N GLN A 51 -12.02 -14.11 -7.80
CA GLN A 51 -10.99 -15.05 -7.38
C GLN A 51 -9.95 -15.24 -8.49
N PHE A 52 -8.67 -15.12 -8.12
CA PHE A 52 -7.54 -15.30 -9.02
C PHE A 52 -6.68 -16.48 -8.56
N ALA A 53 -6.37 -17.36 -9.50
CA ALA A 53 -5.53 -18.53 -9.25
C ALA A 53 -4.05 -18.18 -9.06
N GLU A 54 -3.25 -19.20 -8.73
CA GLU A 54 -1.81 -19.10 -8.53
C GLU A 54 -1.12 -18.54 -9.78
N GLY A 55 -0.47 -17.39 -9.62
CA GLY A 55 0.23 -16.72 -10.73
C GLY A 55 -0.68 -16.18 -11.83
N GLU A 56 -1.99 -16.11 -11.62
CA GLU A 56 -2.91 -15.50 -12.57
C GLU A 56 -2.67 -13.98 -12.64
N ILE A 57 -2.54 -13.48 -13.87
CA ILE A 57 -2.36 -12.06 -14.19
C ILE A 57 -3.76 -11.49 -14.47
N PRO A 58 -4.27 -10.55 -13.66
CA PRO A 58 -5.58 -9.96 -13.90
C PRO A 58 -5.60 -9.19 -15.22
N ASP A 59 -6.70 -9.30 -15.96
CA ASP A 59 -6.99 -8.43 -17.10
C ASP A 59 -7.46 -7.06 -16.57
N LEU A 60 -6.61 -6.05 -16.75
CA LEU A 60 -6.85 -4.69 -16.25
C LEU A 60 -8.07 -4.02 -16.90
N GLY A 61 -8.50 -4.48 -18.08
CA GLY A 61 -9.66 -3.93 -18.79
C GLY A 61 -10.98 -4.63 -18.45
N ALA A 62 -10.94 -5.81 -17.83
CA ALA A 62 -12.11 -6.65 -17.62
C ALA A 62 -12.78 -6.48 -16.24
N LEU A 63 -12.26 -5.60 -15.39
CA LEU A 63 -12.70 -5.42 -14.00
C LEU A 63 -13.10 -3.96 -13.75
N PRO A 64 -14.29 -3.54 -14.23
CA PRO A 64 -14.75 -2.16 -14.07
C PRO A 64 -15.17 -1.82 -12.64
N ASP A 65 -15.45 -2.82 -11.80
CA ASP A 65 -16.00 -2.66 -10.45
C ASP A 65 -15.23 -1.66 -9.59
N ASP A 66 -16.00 -0.87 -8.82
CA ASP A 66 -15.55 0.03 -7.76
C ASP A 66 -16.74 0.18 -6.78
N PRO A 67 -16.77 -0.54 -5.64
CA PRO A 67 -15.67 -1.26 -5.01
C PRO A 67 -15.21 -2.52 -5.75
N LEU A 68 -13.90 -2.69 -5.89
CA LEU A 68 -13.30 -3.93 -6.39
C LEU A 68 -12.87 -4.83 -5.23
N CYS A 69 -13.41 -6.05 -5.19
CA CYS A 69 -13.03 -7.07 -4.20
C CYS A 69 -12.38 -8.26 -4.88
N VAL A 70 -11.20 -8.66 -4.39
CA VAL A 70 -10.41 -9.72 -4.98
C VAL A 70 -9.88 -10.69 -3.94
N GLU A 71 -9.70 -11.93 -4.36
CA GLU A 71 -9.05 -12.98 -3.59
C GLU A 71 -7.93 -13.58 -4.45
N TYR A 72 -6.68 -13.48 -3.98
CA TYR A 72 -5.54 -14.06 -4.67
C TYR A 72 -5.05 -15.32 -3.97
N ALA A 73 -5.00 -16.41 -4.73
CA ALA A 73 -4.19 -17.56 -4.39
C ALA A 73 -2.70 -17.18 -4.55
N LYS A 74 -1.96 -17.21 -3.44
CA LYS A 74 -0.51 -16.94 -3.35
C LYS A 74 0.20 -18.04 -2.56
N ARG A 75 -0.34 -19.26 -2.61
CA ARG A 75 0.17 -20.41 -1.85
C ARG A 75 1.29 -21.14 -2.59
N ASP A 76 1.43 -20.91 -3.89
CA ASP A 76 2.48 -21.51 -4.71
C ASP A 76 3.62 -20.51 -5.00
N ILE A 77 4.12 -19.80 -3.99
CA ILE A 77 5.40 -19.08 -4.09
C ILE A 77 6.52 -20.10 -3.83
N THR A 78 6.59 -21.09 -4.72
CA THR A 78 7.50 -22.23 -4.63
C THR A 78 8.68 -22.05 -5.58
N LEU A 79 9.91 -22.27 -5.08
CA LEU A 79 11.12 -22.05 -5.88
C LEU A 79 11.30 -23.09 -7.00
N SER A 80 11.17 -24.38 -6.66
CA SER A 80 11.55 -25.48 -7.58
C SER A 80 10.54 -25.84 -8.66
N ASN A 81 9.33 -25.26 -8.67
CA ASN A 81 8.32 -25.48 -9.71
C ASN A 81 8.03 -24.20 -10.54
N GLY A 82 8.80 -23.12 -10.33
CA GLY A 82 8.61 -21.83 -10.99
C GLY A 82 7.44 -20.99 -10.45
N GLY A 83 6.75 -21.43 -9.38
CA GLY A 83 5.64 -20.70 -8.77
C GLY A 83 6.04 -19.31 -8.29
N ALA A 84 7.24 -19.16 -7.70
CA ALA A 84 7.79 -17.86 -7.33
C ALA A 84 7.96 -16.91 -8.54
N VAL A 85 8.33 -17.43 -9.71
CA VAL A 85 8.46 -16.61 -10.93
C VAL A 85 7.09 -16.18 -11.43
N LYS A 86 6.11 -17.11 -11.48
CA LYS A 86 4.73 -16.79 -11.88
C LYS A 86 4.10 -15.73 -10.97
N PHE A 87 4.31 -15.85 -9.67
CA PHE A 87 3.93 -14.84 -8.69
C PHE A 87 4.52 -13.47 -9.03
N LEU A 88 5.84 -13.37 -9.20
CA LEU A 88 6.52 -12.10 -9.51
C LEU A 88 6.07 -11.48 -10.83
N LEU A 89 5.71 -12.30 -11.82
CA LEU A 89 5.17 -11.81 -13.10
C LEU A 89 3.73 -11.27 -12.97
N ALA A 90 2.94 -11.79 -12.03
CA ALA A 90 1.56 -11.37 -11.81
C ALA A 90 1.44 -10.13 -10.91
N GLU A 91 2.30 -9.96 -9.90
CA GLU A 91 2.19 -8.87 -8.92
C GLU A 91 2.13 -7.46 -9.53
N PRO A 92 2.88 -7.10 -10.59
CA PRO A 92 2.77 -5.77 -11.20
C PRO A 92 1.35 -5.44 -11.68
N ALA A 93 0.67 -6.40 -12.31
CA ALA A 93 -0.71 -6.22 -12.78
C ALA A 93 -1.69 -6.13 -11.61
N ARG A 94 -1.50 -6.94 -10.56
CA ARG A 94 -2.32 -6.88 -9.33
C ARG A 94 -2.20 -5.54 -8.63
N PHE A 95 -0.98 -4.99 -8.55
CA PHE A 95 -0.74 -3.66 -8.02
C PHE A 95 -1.35 -2.55 -8.90
N ALA A 96 -1.21 -2.66 -10.23
CA ALA A 96 -1.80 -1.70 -11.16
C ALA A 96 -3.33 -1.70 -11.06
N LEU A 97 -3.96 -2.88 -10.97
CA LEU A 97 -5.39 -3.03 -10.80
C LEU A 97 -5.88 -2.33 -9.53
N ALA A 98 -5.26 -2.64 -8.39
CA ALA A 98 -5.51 -1.98 -7.11
C ALA A 98 -5.44 -0.45 -7.20
N GLY A 99 -4.35 0.09 -7.75
CA GLY A 99 -4.09 1.53 -7.77
C GLY A 99 -5.09 2.36 -8.59
N THR A 100 -5.96 1.73 -9.38
CA THR A 100 -6.99 2.41 -10.17
C THR A 100 -8.32 2.60 -9.45
N LYS A 101 -8.49 2.05 -8.24
CA LYS A 101 -9.78 1.93 -7.56
C LYS A 101 -9.92 2.88 -6.38
N CYS A 102 -11.11 3.46 -6.25
CA CYS A 102 -11.49 4.28 -5.10
C CYS A 102 -11.73 3.44 -3.85
N GLN A 103 -12.40 2.31 -4.01
CA GLN A 103 -12.62 1.31 -2.98
C GLN A 103 -12.06 -0.04 -3.46
N TYR A 104 -11.18 -0.61 -2.66
CA TYR A 104 -10.54 -1.89 -2.98
C TYR A 104 -10.41 -2.75 -1.74
N TRP A 105 -10.68 -4.04 -1.90
CA TRP A 105 -10.44 -5.03 -0.86
C TRP A 105 -9.77 -6.26 -1.46
N GLN A 106 -8.63 -6.62 -0.90
CA GLN A 106 -7.85 -7.79 -1.29
C GLN A 106 -7.72 -8.74 -0.12
N GLN A 107 -8.00 -10.01 -0.40
CA GLN A 107 -7.69 -11.14 0.47
C GLN A 107 -6.61 -11.98 -0.20
N ASP A 108 -5.55 -12.28 0.55
CA ASP A 108 -4.41 -13.02 0.02
C ASP A 108 -4.13 -14.28 0.84
N HIS A 109 -3.77 -15.35 0.15
CA HIS A 109 -3.37 -16.61 0.78
C HIS A 109 -1.89 -16.88 0.56
N TRP A 110 -1.01 -16.43 1.45
CA TRP A 110 0.45 -16.48 1.26
C TRP A 110 1.08 -17.80 1.71
N SER A 111 1.97 -18.37 0.90
CA SER A 111 2.87 -19.44 1.32
C SER A 111 4.13 -19.45 0.46
N VAL A 112 5.29 -19.43 1.11
CA VAL A 112 6.61 -19.49 0.45
C VAL A 112 7.30 -20.79 0.82
N GLN A 113 7.73 -21.56 -0.16
CA GLN A 113 8.34 -22.88 0.06
C GLN A 113 9.44 -23.19 -0.97
N LEU A 114 10.35 -24.10 -0.64
CA LEU A 114 11.43 -24.48 -1.56
C LEU A 114 10.94 -25.49 -2.60
N LYS A 115 10.14 -26.47 -2.17
CA LYS A 115 9.58 -27.52 -3.02
C LYS A 115 8.09 -27.77 -2.74
N PRO A 116 7.32 -28.24 -3.74
CA PRO A 116 5.93 -28.60 -3.53
C PRO A 116 5.77 -29.62 -2.40
N GLY A 117 4.73 -29.45 -1.58
CA GLY A 117 4.41 -30.33 -0.46
C GLY A 117 5.33 -30.22 0.76
N GLN A 118 6.36 -29.36 0.72
CA GLN A 118 7.14 -29.05 1.92
C GLN A 118 6.38 -28.11 2.84
N THR A 119 6.70 -28.20 4.14
CA THR A 119 6.31 -27.17 5.10
C THR A 119 6.77 -25.80 4.60
N PRO A 120 5.86 -24.81 4.47
CA PRO A 120 6.23 -23.47 4.07
C PRO A 120 7.25 -22.86 5.03
N ILE A 121 8.23 -22.13 4.47
CA ILE A 121 9.14 -21.29 5.24
C ILE A 121 8.33 -20.26 6.02
N ILE A 122 7.37 -19.64 5.33
CA ILE A 122 6.43 -18.68 5.90
C ILE A 122 5.07 -18.82 5.23
N ARG A 123 4.00 -18.67 6.00
CA ARG A 123 2.60 -18.71 5.55
C ARG A 123 1.79 -17.72 6.38
N TRP A 124 0.84 -17.02 5.75
CA TRP A 124 -0.18 -16.23 6.43
C TRP A 124 -1.36 -15.99 5.50
N ASP A 125 -2.44 -15.43 6.04
CA ASP A 125 -3.58 -14.91 5.29
C ASP A 125 -3.69 -13.40 5.50
N GLY A 126 -3.72 -12.66 4.40
CA GLY A 126 -3.75 -11.20 4.39
C GLY A 126 -5.14 -10.68 4.05
N SER A 127 -5.54 -9.55 4.65
CA SER A 127 -6.73 -8.80 4.26
C SER A 127 -6.41 -7.32 4.25
N TYR A 128 -6.46 -6.68 3.09
CA TYR A 128 -6.02 -5.30 2.88
C TYR A 128 -7.12 -4.54 2.15
N TRP A 129 -7.51 -3.38 2.66
CA TRP A 129 -8.52 -2.57 2.00
C TRP A 129 -8.27 -1.09 2.18
N TRP A 130 -8.86 -0.30 1.29
CA TRP A 130 -8.99 1.14 1.43
C TRP A 130 -10.30 1.64 0.85
N ASP A 131 -10.67 2.82 1.33
CA ASP A 131 -11.70 3.69 0.81
C ASP A 131 -11.08 5.10 0.72
N LEU A 132 -10.70 5.50 -0.49
CA LEU A 132 -10.00 6.77 -0.71
C LEU A 132 -10.94 7.97 -0.55
N GLY A 133 -12.25 7.80 -0.73
CA GLY A 133 -13.24 8.86 -0.57
C GLY A 133 -13.44 9.26 0.89
N THR A 134 -13.36 8.31 1.80
CA THR A 134 -13.47 8.54 3.24
C THR A 134 -12.13 8.63 3.96
N GLY A 135 -11.03 8.36 3.26
CA GLY A 135 -9.67 8.34 3.81
C GLY A 135 -9.48 7.25 4.86
N GLN A 136 -10.06 6.07 4.61
CA GLN A 136 -9.97 4.91 5.48
C GLN A 136 -9.17 3.80 4.82
N LEU A 137 -8.39 3.09 5.62
CA LEU A 137 -7.64 1.93 5.17
C LEU A 137 -7.44 0.94 6.30
N GLY A 138 -7.31 -0.34 5.96
CA GLY A 138 -7.11 -1.41 6.93
C GLY A 138 -6.25 -2.53 6.38
N ALA A 139 -5.46 -3.14 7.25
CA ALA A 139 -4.63 -4.28 6.94
C ALA A 139 -4.71 -5.30 8.08
N ARG A 140 -4.84 -6.57 7.76
CA ARG A 140 -4.89 -7.68 8.72
C ARG A 140 -4.04 -8.84 8.22
N LEU A 141 -3.37 -9.49 9.16
CA LEU A 141 -2.57 -10.68 8.93
C LEU A 141 -2.96 -11.77 9.93
N THR A 142 -3.41 -12.90 9.42
CA THR A 142 -3.89 -14.06 10.20
C THR A 142 -3.10 -15.33 9.88
N ASP A 143 -3.17 -16.33 10.76
CA ASP A 143 -2.50 -17.63 10.60
C ASP A 143 -0.99 -17.51 10.24
N LEU A 144 -0.28 -16.54 10.84
CA LEU A 144 1.15 -16.42 10.62
C LEU A 144 1.88 -17.66 11.14
N ARG A 145 2.55 -18.36 10.23
CA ARG A 145 3.39 -19.51 10.55
C ARG A 145 4.76 -19.34 9.92
N ILE A 146 5.79 -19.71 10.67
CA ILE A 146 7.15 -19.86 10.17
C ILE A 146 7.56 -21.31 10.41
N LEU A 147 7.95 -22.01 9.34
CA LEU A 147 8.29 -23.43 9.38
C LEU A 147 7.19 -24.27 10.05
N GLY A 148 5.92 -23.95 9.73
CA GLY A 148 4.74 -24.62 10.26
C GLY A 148 4.33 -24.22 11.68
N ARG A 149 5.18 -23.50 12.42
CA ARG A 149 4.93 -23.06 13.79
C ARG A 149 4.19 -21.72 13.80
N PRO A 150 3.03 -21.60 14.48
CA PRO A 150 2.39 -20.31 14.70
C PRO A 150 3.35 -19.33 15.37
N ILE A 151 3.38 -18.09 14.87
CA ILE A 151 4.16 -17.00 15.46
C ILE A 151 3.23 -16.10 16.25
N THR A 152 3.56 -15.90 17.52
CA THR A 152 2.84 -14.97 18.37
C THR A 152 3.24 -13.53 18.05
N ILE A 153 2.35 -12.60 18.36
CA ILE A 153 2.62 -11.16 18.21
C ILE A 153 3.83 -10.73 19.05
N GLU A 154 4.04 -11.33 20.22
CA GLU A 154 5.23 -11.08 21.04
C GLU A 154 6.52 -11.51 20.33
N GLU A 155 6.53 -12.66 19.67
CA GLU A 155 7.68 -13.11 18.89
C GLU A 155 7.95 -12.17 17.72
N GLY A 156 6.92 -11.78 16.98
CA GLY A 156 7.03 -10.77 15.91
C GLY A 156 7.57 -9.44 16.43
N ALA A 157 7.03 -8.94 17.54
CA ALA A 157 7.47 -7.70 18.18
C ALA A 157 8.93 -7.76 18.66
N LYS A 158 9.43 -8.91 19.13
CA LYS A 158 10.85 -9.09 19.48
C LYS A 158 11.77 -8.90 18.28
N TYR A 159 11.37 -9.36 17.10
CA TYR A 159 12.13 -9.11 15.87
C TYR A 159 12.05 -7.64 15.46
N LEU A 160 10.85 -7.06 15.45
CA LEU A 160 10.62 -5.66 15.06
C LEU A 160 11.34 -4.67 15.98
N ALA A 161 11.52 -4.99 17.26
CA ALA A 161 12.16 -4.10 18.22
C ALA A 161 13.60 -3.71 17.82
N LYS A 162 14.26 -4.54 17.00
CA LYS A 162 15.60 -4.27 16.46
C LYS A 162 15.62 -3.21 15.36
N ILE A 163 14.48 -3.00 14.69
CA ILE A 163 14.33 -2.10 13.53
C ILE A 163 13.54 -0.85 13.95
N SER A 164 12.43 -1.05 14.67
CA SER A 164 11.56 0.00 15.19
C SER A 164 11.00 -0.41 16.56
N PRO A 165 11.60 0.06 17.67
CA PRO A 165 11.08 -0.15 19.02
C PRO A 165 9.65 0.36 19.19
N ALA A 166 9.28 1.47 18.53
CA ALA A 166 7.94 2.03 18.57
C ALA A 166 6.90 1.10 17.92
N LEU A 167 7.22 0.53 16.74
CA LEU A 167 6.35 -0.44 16.07
C LEU A 167 6.22 -1.72 16.90
N ALA A 168 7.30 -2.19 17.52
CA ALA A 168 7.26 -3.34 18.40
C ALA A 168 6.39 -3.12 19.64
N ALA A 169 6.49 -1.94 20.27
CA ALA A 169 5.65 -1.57 21.41
C ALA A 169 4.16 -1.53 21.02
N TYR A 170 3.85 -0.96 19.85
CA TYR A 170 2.50 -0.99 19.29
C TYR A 170 2.03 -2.43 19.07
N PHE A 171 2.83 -3.29 18.43
CA PHE A 171 2.48 -4.69 18.21
C PHE A 171 2.17 -5.40 19.54
N ARG A 172 2.97 -5.18 20.60
CA ARG A 172 2.68 -5.77 21.92
C ARG A 172 1.39 -5.26 22.55
N GLN A 173 1.14 -3.96 22.44
CA GLN A 173 -0.12 -3.35 22.90
C GLN A 173 -1.32 -3.90 22.13
N TYR A 174 -1.12 -4.16 20.84
CA TYR A 174 -2.13 -4.65 19.92
C TYR A 174 -2.38 -6.16 20.02
N GLY A 175 -1.35 -6.95 20.37
CA GLY A 175 -1.45 -8.40 20.51
C GLY A 175 -2.27 -8.89 21.70
N GLN A 176 -2.81 -7.96 22.48
CA GLN A 176 -3.83 -8.23 23.50
C GLN A 176 -5.26 -8.18 22.93
N GLY A 177 -5.47 -7.88 21.63
CA GLY A 177 -6.81 -7.72 21.07
C GLY A 177 -7.01 -7.81 19.55
N GLY A 178 -6.00 -8.09 18.71
CA GLY A 178 -6.27 -8.31 17.29
C GLY A 178 -5.08 -8.75 16.42
N ASP A 179 -5.34 -8.89 15.12
CA ASP A 179 -4.50 -9.44 14.06
C ASP A 179 -4.23 -8.46 12.89
N GLY A 180 -4.57 -7.17 13.03
CA GLY A 180 -4.42 -6.14 11.99
C GLY A 180 -4.43 -4.69 12.50
N GLY A 181 -4.88 -3.74 11.70
CA GLY A 181 -5.09 -2.36 12.12
C GLY A 181 -5.81 -1.57 11.03
N SER A 182 -6.48 -0.49 11.44
CA SER A 182 -7.17 0.43 10.55
C SER A 182 -6.84 1.87 10.90
N VAL A 183 -6.77 2.72 9.87
CA VAL A 183 -6.55 4.16 10.02
C VAL A 183 -7.72 4.90 9.37
N LYS A 184 -8.17 5.96 10.04
CA LYS A 184 -9.13 6.92 9.49
C LYS A 184 -8.52 8.31 9.55
N LEU A 185 -8.17 8.86 8.39
CA LEU A 185 -7.45 10.13 8.28
C LEU A 185 -8.35 11.35 8.52
N GLY A 186 -9.67 11.18 8.52
CA GLY A 186 -10.64 12.26 8.72
C GLY A 186 -10.78 13.20 7.51
N VAL A 187 -10.08 12.94 6.41
CA VAL A 187 -10.14 13.64 5.13
C VAL A 187 -10.04 12.62 3.99
N PRO A 188 -10.65 12.87 2.81
CA PRO A 188 -10.47 12.02 1.63
C PRO A 188 -8.98 11.94 1.23
N LEU A 189 -8.54 10.74 0.87
CA LEU A 189 -7.23 10.51 0.23
C LEU A 189 -7.26 10.80 -1.26
N ASN A 190 -8.42 10.65 -1.90
CA ASN A 190 -8.66 11.07 -3.27
C ASN A 190 -10.04 11.75 -3.35
N PRO A 191 -10.12 13.07 -3.55
CA PRO A 191 -11.39 13.78 -3.62
C PRO A 191 -12.22 13.47 -4.87
N LEU A 192 -11.66 12.76 -5.86
CA LEU A 192 -12.40 12.27 -7.02
C LEU A 192 -13.17 10.97 -6.72
N CYS A 193 -12.90 10.35 -5.56
CA CYS A 193 -13.63 9.21 -5.05
C CYS A 193 -14.78 9.72 -4.19
N VAL A 194 -15.92 10.02 -4.80
CA VAL A 194 -17.14 10.53 -4.15
C VAL A 194 -18.33 9.66 -4.45
#